data_AF-A0A380QQ08-F1
#
_entry.id   AF-A0A380QQ08-F1
#
_cell.length_a   1.000
_cell.length_b   1.000
_cell.length_c   1.000
_cell.angle_alpha   90.00
_cell.angle_beta   90.00
_cell.angle_gamma   90.00
#
_symmetry.space_group_name_H-M   'P 1'
#
loop_
_entity.id
_entity.type
_entity.pdbx_description
1 polymer ?
#
loop_
_entity_poly.entity_id
_entity_poly.type
_entity_poly.pdbx_seq_one_letter_code
_entity_poly.pdbx_strand_id
1 'polypeptide(L)'
;MKAQLPPQSRRGFILMDPPYEMKTDYQDVVKGIQEGYKRFATGTYALWYPVVLRQQIKRMLRELEATGIRRILQIELAVRPDSDQHGMTASGMIVINPPWKLEKQMTDLLPWLHKALVPSGHGHTLVKWVVPE
;
A
#
# COMPACT_ATOMS: atom_id res chain seq x y z
N MET A 1 -14.67 -3.22 8.96
CA MET A 1 -13.87 -2.20 9.71
C MET A 1 -14.66 -1.36 10.71
N LYS A 2 -15.85 -0.81 10.38
CA LYS A 2 -16.50 0.22 11.22
C LYS A 2 -16.76 -0.16 12.69
N ALA A 3 -17.08 -1.42 12.99
CA ALA A 3 -17.48 -1.86 14.33
C ALA A 3 -16.31 -2.17 15.30
N GLN A 4 -15.07 -2.19 14.82
CA GLN A 4 -13.92 -2.67 15.60
C GLN A 4 -12.85 -1.59 15.87
N LEU A 5 -13.09 -0.35 15.42
CA LEU A 5 -12.17 0.77 15.59
C LEU A 5 -12.83 1.91 16.38
N PRO A 6 -12.14 2.52 17.36
CA PRO A 6 -10.79 2.16 17.84
C PRO A 6 -10.78 0.91 18.75
N PRO A 7 -9.67 0.15 18.80
CA PRO A 7 -9.52 -0.94 19.77
C PRO A 7 -9.37 -0.39 21.20
N GLN A 8 -9.77 -1.16 22.21
CA GLN A 8 -9.63 -0.77 23.62
C GLN A 8 -8.17 -0.46 24.03
N SER A 9 -7.21 -1.18 23.45
CA SER A 9 -5.77 -0.98 23.66
C SER A 9 -5.23 0.33 23.10
N ARG A 10 -5.99 1.01 22.22
CA ARG A 10 -5.56 2.18 21.43
C ARG A 10 -4.28 1.97 20.62
N ARG A 11 -3.92 0.71 20.37
CA ARG A 11 -2.80 0.27 19.52
C ARG A 11 -3.31 -0.83 18.61
N GLY A 12 -3.04 -0.72 17.32
CA GLY A 12 -3.54 -1.69 16.36
C GLY A 12 -2.81 -1.61 15.04
N PHE A 13 -2.71 -2.77 14.40
CA PHE A 13 -2.31 -2.95 13.02
C PHE A 13 -3.54 -3.41 12.24
N ILE A 14 -3.90 -2.67 11.19
CA ILE A 14 -5.06 -2.94 10.36
C ILE A 14 -4.55 -3.36 8.99
N LEU A 15 -4.71 -4.64 8.65
CA LEU A 15 -4.45 -5.14 7.30
C LEU A 15 -5.71 -5.00 6.43
N MET A 16 -5.54 -4.47 5.23
CA MET A 16 -6.57 -4.38 4.20
C MET A 16 -6.03 -5.06 2.94
N ASP A 17 -6.64 -6.18 2.55
CA ASP A 17 -6.18 -7.01 1.44
C ASP A 17 -7.41 -7.58 0.69
N PRO A 18 -8.10 -6.75 -0.11
CA PRO A 18 -9.23 -7.22 -0.90
C PRO A 18 -8.73 -7.97 -2.16
N PRO A 19 -9.59 -8.77 -2.79
CA PRO A 19 -9.22 -9.54 -3.98
C PRO A 19 -9.04 -8.68 -5.25
N TYR A 20 -9.57 -7.45 -5.29
CA TYR A 20 -9.55 -6.55 -6.47
C TYR A 20 -10.24 -7.12 -7.73
N GLU A 21 -11.25 -7.97 -7.55
CA GLU A 21 -12.10 -8.48 -8.63
C GLU A 21 -13.04 -7.41 -9.17
N MET A 22 -13.50 -6.52 -8.29
CA MET A 22 -14.39 -5.42 -8.67
C MET A 22 -13.57 -4.15 -8.86
N LYS A 23 -13.82 -3.42 -9.95
CA LYS A 23 -13.14 -2.13 -10.20
C LYS A 23 -13.36 -1.11 -9.07
N THR A 24 -14.46 -1.25 -8.33
CA THR A 24 -14.82 -0.42 -7.17
C THR A 24 -13.92 -0.66 -5.96
N ASP A 25 -13.24 -1.80 -5.87
CA ASP A 25 -12.41 -2.17 -4.71
C ASP A 25 -11.33 -1.11 -4.45
N TYR A 26 -10.75 -0.54 -5.52
CA TYR A 26 -9.76 0.55 -5.41
C TYR A 26 -10.32 1.81 -4.73
N GLN A 27 -11.58 2.17 -4.99
CA GLN A 27 -12.19 3.32 -4.31
C GLN A 27 -12.65 2.96 -2.90
N ASP A 28 -13.13 1.74 -2.70
CA ASP A 28 -13.69 1.31 -1.43
C ASP A 28 -12.63 1.11 -0.35
N VAL A 29 -11.40 0.72 -0.71
CA VAL A 29 -10.27 0.72 0.24
C VAL A 29 -9.91 2.12 0.71
N VAL A 30 -9.94 3.13 -0.17
CA VAL A 30 -9.64 4.52 0.21
C VAL A 30 -10.70 5.04 1.19
N LYS A 31 -11.99 4.82 0.89
CA LYS A 31 -13.09 5.18 1.80
C LYS A 31 -12.97 4.43 3.13
N GLY A 32 -12.63 3.14 3.09
CA GLY A 32 -12.44 2.30 4.27
C GLY A 32 -11.31 2.82 5.18
N ILE A 33 -10.19 3.21 4.57
CA ILE A 33 -9.06 3.86 5.26
C ILE A 33 -9.50 5.19 5.86
N GLN A 34 -10.14 6.07 5.10
CA GLN A 34 -10.57 7.39 5.56
C GLN A 34 -11.49 7.28 6.79
N GLU A 35 -12.48 6.39 6.73
CA GLU A 35 -13.40 6.11 7.84
C GLU A 35 -12.70 5.47 9.05
N GLY A 36 -11.78 4.52 8.79
CA GLY A 36 -10.98 3.90 9.84
C GLY A 36 -10.10 4.90 10.56
N TYR A 37 -9.38 5.73 9.80
CA TYR A 37 -8.46 6.74 10.29
C TYR A 37 -9.17 7.83 11.09
N LYS A 38 -10.36 8.27 10.63
CA LYS A 38 -11.21 9.21 11.39
C LYS A 38 -11.54 8.72 12.80
N ARG A 39 -11.67 7.40 12.98
CA ARG A 39 -11.94 6.76 14.29
C ARG A 39 -10.69 6.42 15.07
N PHE A 40 -9.59 6.10 14.39
CA PHE A 40 -8.36 5.60 15.00
C PHE A 40 -7.10 6.12 14.28
N ALA A 41 -6.89 7.43 14.33
CA ALA A 41 -5.81 8.12 13.59
C ALA A 41 -4.39 7.68 13.96
N THR A 42 -4.17 7.04 15.10
CA THR A 42 -2.86 6.54 15.55
C THR A 42 -2.58 5.08 15.16
N GLY A 43 -3.54 4.40 14.53
CA GLY A 43 -3.36 3.04 14.03
C GLY A 43 -2.36 2.97 12.87
N THR A 44 -1.67 1.84 12.75
CA THR A 44 -0.93 1.51 11.53
C THR A 44 -1.88 0.79 10.58
N TYR A 45 -2.07 1.33 9.39
CA TYR A 45 -2.90 0.71 8.35
C TYR A 45 -1.98 0.22 7.24
N ALA A 46 -2.13 -1.04 6.83
CA ALA A 46 -1.37 -1.64 5.76
C ALA A 46 -2.34 -2.15 4.69
N LEU A 47 -2.27 -1.56 3.51
CA LEU A 47 -3.11 -1.89 2.36
C LEU A 47 -2.24 -2.59 1.31
N TRP A 48 -2.55 -3.86 1.01
CA TRP A 48 -1.98 -4.54 -0.14
C TRP A 48 -2.68 -4.09 -1.43
N TYR A 49 -1.95 -3.96 -2.54
CA TYR A 49 -2.54 -3.69 -3.85
C TYR A 49 -1.79 -4.39 -5.00
N PRO A 50 -2.51 -4.85 -6.04
CA PRO A 50 -1.92 -5.39 -7.26
C PRO A 50 -1.69 -4.30 -8.32
N VAL A 51 -0.63 -4.42 -9.11
CA VAL A 51 -0.43 -3.61 -10.31
C VAL A 51 -0.81 -4.44 -11.53
N VAL A 52 -2.08 -4.33 -11.94
CA VAL A 52 -2.58 -4.85 -13.21
C VAL A 52 -2.66 -3.73 -14.25
N LEU A 53 -3.21 -2.57 -13.86
CA LEU A 53 -3.16 -1.34 -14.65
C LEU A 53 -2.61 -0.21 -13.79
N ARG A 54 -1.44 0.31 -14.15
CA ARG A 54 -0.75 1.37 -13.39
C ARG A 54 -1.63 2.58 -13.13
N GLN A 55 -2.54 2.89 -14.05
CA GLN A 55 -3.45 4.03 -13.92
C GLN A 55 -4.42 3.90 -12.74
N GLN A 56 -4.85 2.68 -12.38
CA GLN A 56 -5.71 2.44 -11.22
C GLN A 56 -4.96 2.79 -9.92
N ILE A 57 -3.69 2.40 -9.83
CA ILE A 57 -2.83 2.70 -8.67
C ILE A 57 -2.53 4.19 -8.58
N LYS A 58 -2.18 4.84 -9.70
CA LYS A 58 -2.00 6.30 -9.76
C LYS A 58 -3.25 7.06 -9.32
N ARG A 59 -4.45 6.53 -9.59
CA ARG A 59 -5.70 7.13 -9.13
C ARG A 59 -5.91 6.89 -7.63
N MET A 60 -5.73 5.66 -7.15
CA MET A 60 -5.86 5.31 -5.73
C MET A 60 -4.90 6.13 -4.85
N LEU A 61 -3.65 6.30 -5.25
CA LEU A 61 -2.67 7.12 -4.54
C LEU A 61 -3.10 8.59 -4.46
N ARG A 62 -3.59 9.17 -5.58
CA ARG A 62 -4.13 10.54 -5.59
C ARG A 62 -5.36 10.69 -4.69
N GLU A 63 -6.24 9.69 -4.68
CA GLU A 63 -7.41 9.70 -3.80
C GLU A 63 -7.00 9.59 -2.32
N LEU A 64 -5.95 8.82 -1.99
CA LEU A 64 -5.35 8.78 -0.64
C LEU A 64 -4.72 10.12 -0.25
N GLU A 65 -3.93 10.74 -1.13
CA GLU A 65 -3.37 12.08 -0.89
C GLU A 65 -4.48 13.11 -0.60
N ALA A 66 -5.58 13.06 -1.37
CA ALA A 66 -6.71 13.96 -1.21
C ALA A 66 -7.48 13.78 0.13
N THR A 67 -7.27 12.68 0.86
CA THR A 67 -7.85 12.50 2.21
C THR A 67 -7.25 13.44 3.25
N GLY A 68 -6.07 14.01 2.98
CA GLY A 68 -5.30 14.81 3.95
C GLY A 68 -4.56 13.99 5.01
N ILE A 69 -4.63 12.65 4.96
CA ILE A 69 -3.86 11.77 5.84
C ILE A 69 -2.36 11.92 5.54
N ARG A 70 -1.55 11.99 6.61
CA ARG A 70 -0.09 12.14 6.54
C ARG A 70 0.61 10.81 6.80
N ARG A 71 1.93 10.77 6.59
CA ARG A 71 2.78 9.62 6.90
C ARG A 71 2.33 8.35 6.17
N ILE A 72 2.20 8.47 4.85
CA ILE A 72 1.81 7.40 3.94
C ILE A 72 3.06 6.93 3.19
N LEU A 73 3.52 5.72 3.48
CA LEU A 73 4.66 5.07 2.82
C LEU A 73 4.15 4.06 1.80
N GLN A 74 4.67 4.12 0.58
CA GLN A 74 4.46 3.13 -0.47
C GLN A 74 5.70 2.25 -0.59
N ILE A 75 5.47 0.94 -0.62
CA ILE A 75 6.47 -0.10 -0.81
C ILE A 75 5.99 -0.96 -1.98
N GLU A 76 6.77 -1.12 -3.04
CA GLU A 76 6.37 -1.90 -4.22
C GLU A 76 7.51 -2.81 -4.69
N LEU A 77 7.15 -4.01 -5.14
CA LEU A 77 8.04 -4.92 -5.85
C LEU A 77 7.36 -5.35 -7.16
N ALA A 78 8.01 -5.02 -8.27
CA ALA A 78 7.61 -5.38 -9.61
C ALA A 78 8.51 -6.49 -10.13
N VAL A 79 7.90 -7.56 -10.66
CA VAL A 79 8.62 -8.67 -11.29
C VAL A 79 8.77 -8.49 -12.80
N ARG A 80 7.98 -7.58 -13.36
CA ARG A 80 7.99 -7.17 -14.77
C ARG A 80 7.72 -5.67 -14.86
N PRO A 81 8.14 -5.00 -15.95
CA PRO A 81 7.69 -3.64 -16.25
C PRO A 81 6.16 -3.56 -16.34
N ASP A 82 5.62 -2.35 -16.14
CA ASP A 82 4.21 -2.09 -16.37
C ASP A 82 3.82 -2.45 -17.81
N SER A 83 2.62 -3.02 -17.96
CA SER A 83 2.09 -3.44 -19.24
C SER A 83 0.57 -3.25 -19.25
N ASP A 84 0.01 -2.98 -20.43
CA ASP A 84 -1.44 -2.99 -20.64
C ASP A 84 -1.97 -4.39 -20.98
N GLN A 85 -1.08 -5.39 -21.04
CA GLN A 85 -1.45 -6.80 -21.22
C GLN A 85 -2.08 -7.38 -19.95
N HIS A 86 -2.81 -8.48 -20.12
CA HIS A 86 -3.47 -9.14 -19.00
C HIS A 86 -2.47 -9.69 -17.99
N GLY A 87 -2.75 -9.50 -16.70
CA GLY A 87 -1.99 -10.06 -15.59
C GLY A 87 -1.32 -9.02 -14.71
N MET A 88 -0.90 -9.46 -13.52
CA MET A 88 -0.23 -8.62 -12.54
C MET A 88 1.28 -8.54 -12.83
N THR A 89 1.83 -7.33 -12.90
CA THR A 89 3.26 -7.08 -13.12
C THR A 89 4.01 -6.77 -11.83
N ALA A 90 3.31 -6.23 -10.84
CA ALA A 90 3.83 -5.86 -9.54
C ALA A 90 2.78 -5.97 -8.46
N SER A 91 3.20 -5.90 -7.20
CA SER A 91 2.30 -5.66 -6.07
C SER A 91 3.00 -4.74 -5.07
N GLY A 92 2.22 -4.09 -4.21
CA GLY A 92 2.78 -3.23 -3.18
C GLY A 92 1.95 -3.18 -1.91
N MET A 93 2.56 -2.56 -0.91
CA MET A 93 1.96 -2.21 0.36
C MET A 93 1.94 -0.68 0.49
N ILE A 94 0.79 -0.12 0.80
CA ILE A 94 0.65 1.25 1.31
C ILE A 94 0.52 1.16 2.82
N VAL A 95 1.41 1.83 3.55
CA VAL A 95 1.45 1.81 5.01
C VAL A 95 1.27 3.22 5.56
N ILE A 96 0.18 3.44 6.30
CA ILE A 96 -0.12 4.68 7.01
C ILE A 96 0.37 4.53 8.45
N ASN A 97 1.01 5.56 8.98
CA ASN A 97 1.71 5.52 10.27
C ASN A 97 2.67 4.31 10.35
N PRO A 98 3.62 4.18 9.41
CA PRO A 98 4.57 3.09 9.44
C PRO A 98 5.42 3.16 10.72
N PRO A 99 5.78 2.02 11.31
CA PRO A 99 6.82 1.97 12.34
C PRO A 99 8.14 2.56 11.82
N TRP A 100 8.87 3.25 12.68
CA TRP A 100 10.03 4.07 12.31
C TRP A 100 11.17 3.30 11.59
N LYS A 101 11.31 2.00 11.81
CA LYS A 101 12.31 1.17 11.11
C LYS A 101 11.88 0.71 9.72
N LEU A 102 10.58 0.76 9.40
CA LEU A 102 10.02 0.05 8.25
C LEU A 102 10.64 0.54 6.93
N GLU A 103 10.75 1.86 6.73
CA GLU A 103 11.37 2.44 5.52
C GLU A 103 12.80 1.93 5.32
N LYS A 104 13.63 2.01 6.37
CA LYS A 104 15.02 1.52 6.31
C LYS A 104 15.08 0.02 6.05
N GLN A 105 14.27 -0.76 6.77
CA GLN A 105 14.23 -2.22 6.61
C GLN A 105 13.84 -2.62 5.19
N MET A 106 12.83 -1.98 4.60
CA MET A 106 12.44 -2.29 3.22
C MET A 106 13.48 -1.81 2.21
N THR A 107 14.10 -0.67 2.43
CA THR A 107 15.19 -0.17 1.57
C THR A 107 16.37 -1.14 1.54
N ASP A 108 16.72 -1.72 2.70
CA ASP A 108 17.82 -2.68 2.80
C ASP A 108 17.44 -4.07 2.22
N LEU A 109 16.20 -4.53 2.42
CA LEU A 109 15.76 -5.89 2.09
C LEU A 109 15.28 -6.06 0.64
N LEU A 110 14.62 -5.04 0.06
CA LEU A 110 14.01 -5.16 -1.26
C LEU A 110 14.97 -5.52 -2.38
N PRO A 111 16.21 -4.98 -2.46
CA PRO A 111 17.16 -5.39 -3.49
C PRO A 111 17.47 -6.89 -3.45
N TRP A 112 17.64 -7.44 -2.25
CA TRP A 112 17.87 -8.88 -2.07
C TRP A 112 16.64 -9.70 -2.43
N LEU A 113 15.45 -9.29 -1.96
CA LEU A 113 14.18 -9.95 -2.30
C LEU A 113 13.93 -9.96 -3.80
N HIS A 114 14.17 -8.84 -4.48
CA HIS A 114 14.01 -8.73 -5.93
C HIS A 114 14.96 -9.67 -6.67
N LYS A 115 16.23 -9.73 -6.26
CA LYS A 115 17.20 -10.67 -6.85
C LYS A 115 16.78 -12.13 -6.67
N ALA A 116 16.24 -12.48 -5.51
CA ALA A 116 15.80 -13.84 -5.21
C ALA A 116 14.51 -14.22 -5.96
N LEU A 117 13.55 -13.31 -6.05
CA LEU A 117 12.24 -13.54 -6.66
C LEU A 117 12.22 -13.33 -8.18
N VAL A 118 13.15 -12.51 -8.70
CA VAL A 118 13.25 -12.14 -10.12
C VAL A 118 14.67 -12.39 -10.62
N PRO A 119 15.06 -13.66 -10.86
CA PRO A 119 16.42 -13.99 -11.31
C PRO A 119 16.83 -13.31 -12.62
N SER A 120 15.85 -12.95 -13.46
CA SER A 120 16.06 -12.24 -14.72
C SER A 120 16.38 -10.75 -14.54
N GLY A 121 16.17 -10.18 -13.35
CA GLY A 121 16.45 -8.78 -13.04
C GLY A 121 15.46 -7.75 -13.65
N HIS A 122 14.38 -8.19 -14.28
CA HIS A 122 13.33 -7.30 -14.78
C HIS A 122 12.53 -6.65 -13.64
N GLY A 123 11.75 -5.62 -13.96
CA GLY A 123 10.92 -4.94 -12.97
C GLY A 123 11.73 -3.97 -12.10
N HIS A 124 11.28 -3.75 -10.87
CA HIS A 124 11.85 -2.75 -9.98
C HIS A 124 11.42 -3.00 -8.53
N THR A 125 12.06 -2.27 -7.62
CA THR A 125 11.59 -2.09 -6.25
C THR A 125 11.41 -0.61 -5.97
N LEU A 126 10.49 -0.26 -5.07
CA LEU A 126 10.18 1.11 -4.69
C LEU A 126 9.95 1.19 -3.19
N VAL A 127 10.56 2.17 -2.55
CA VAL A 127 10.19 2.66 -1.22
C VAL A 127 10.05 4.18 -1.36
N LYS A 128 8.86 4.71 -1.15
CA LYS A 128 8.57 6.13 -1.40
C LYS A 128 7.51 6.65 -0.45
N TRP A 129 7.73 7.84 0.10
CA TRP A 129 6.67 8.59 0.77
C TRP A 129 5.69 9.16 -0.25
N VAL A 130 4.43 8.75 -0.12
CA VAL A 130 3.30 9.31 -0.88
C VAL A 130 2.92 10.66 -0.26
N VAL A 131 2.78 10.66 1.07
CA VAL A 131 2.60 11.88 1.87
C VAL A 131 3.57 11.82 3.05
N PRO A 132 4.53 12.74 3.16
CA PRO A 132 5.48 12.78 4.28
C PRO A 132 4.79 13.25 5.59
N GLU A 133 5.57 13.43 6.66
CA GLU A 133 5.12 14.05 7.92
C GLU A 133 4.51 15.43 7.69
#